data_AF-A0A938IWL8-F1
#
_entry.id   AF-A0A938IWL8-F1
#
_cell.length_a   1.000
_cell.length_b   1.000
_cell.length_c   1.000
_cell.angle_alpha   90.00
_cell.angle_beta   90.00
_cell.angle_gamma   90.00
#
_symmetry.space_group_name_H-M   'P 1'
#
loop_
_entity.id
_entity.type
_entity.pdbx_description
1 polymer ?
#
loop_
_entity_poly.entity_id
_entity_poly.type
_entity_poly.pdbx_seq_one_letter_code
_entity_poly.pdbx_strand_id
1 'polypeptide(L)'
;MLVHRPSGTEDRLTEGLAPEAPEALEVPEGRLPRRPLGERIDVRVAVGIGVAWLVLPEIAAALEPTARHADPSWAVALGYGMNVLFLGMLVGLATRRRWGLVASLVGAMVMTAFSVACPTSGHHAWGLWWVAQMACVMALVAGSVWALRLPPVAETEVEAPRAA
;
A
#
# COMPACT_ATOMS: atom_id res chain seq x y z
N MET A 1 5.30 10.22 -91.89
CA MET A 1 6.42 9.31 -92.20
C MET A 1 6.85 8.67 -90.89
N LEU A 2 6.67 7.36 -90.76
CA LEU A 2 7.08 6.54 -89.61
C LEU A 2 8.60 6.58 -89.44
N VAL A 3 9.10 6.83 -88.23
CA VAL A 3 10.26 6.09 -87.70
C VAL A 3 10.06 5.84 -86.20
N HIS A 4 9.93 4.55 -85.92
CA HIS A 4 9.92 3.90 -84.62
C HIS A 4 11.35 3.80 -84.08
N ARG A 5 11.58 4.09 -82.79
CA ARG A 5 12.75 3.61 -82.04
C ARG A 5 12.38 3.34 -80.58
N PRO A 6 12.41 2.08 -80.12
CA PRO A 6 12.27 1.73 -78.72
C PRO A 6 13.65 1.57 -78.06
N SER A 7 13.61 1.42 -76.73
CA SER A 7 14.51 0.67 -75.84
C SER A 7 15.26 1.48 -74.77
N GLY A 8 15.03 1.05 -73.53
CA GLY A 8 16.04 1.02 -72.48
C GLY A 8 15.90 2.08 -71.41
N THR A 9 15.18 1.78 -70.34
CA THR A 9 15.79 1.57 -69.01
C THR A 9 14.69 1.25 -67.98
N GLU A 10 14.32 -0.02 -67.94
CA GLU A 10 13.92 -0.66 -66.69
C GLU A 10 15.16 -0.69 -65.78
N ASP A 11 15.31 0.28 -64.88
CA ASP A 11 16.14 0.09 -63.67
C ASP A 11 15.98 1.30 -62.73
N ARG A 12 15.18 1.12 -61.66
CA ARG A 12 15.18 1.87 -60.38
C ARG A 12 13.83 1.76 -59.66
N LEU A 13 13.29 0.55 -59.52
CA LEU A 13 12.11 0.31 -58.66
C LEU A 13 12.40 -0.63 -57.47
N THR A 14 13.66 -0.78 -57.07
CA THR A 14 14.04 -1.60 -55.91
C THR A 14 15.16 -0.96 -55.08
N GLU A 15 15.13 0.37 -54.94
CA GLU A 15 15.95 1.04 -53.93
C GLU A 15 15.21 0.99 -52.58
N GLY A 16 15.39 -0.15 -51.90
CA GLY A 16 15.49 -0.22 -50.44
C GLY A 16 14.40 0.41 -49.59
N LEU A 17 13.17 -0.09 -49.65
CA LEU A 17 12.32 -0.13 -48.44
C LEU A 17 12.65 -1.41 -47.68
N ALA A 18 13.81 -1.41 -47.02
CA ALA A 18 13.97 -2.28 -45.86
C ALA A 18 12.91 -1.82 -44.85
N PRO A 19 12.02 -2.71 -44.36
CA PRO A 19 11.16 -2.34 -43.24
C PRO A 19 12.09 -1.99 -42.08
N GLU A 20 12.15 -0.71 -41.71
CA GLU A 20 12.72 -0.31 -40.42
C GLU A 20 12.01 -1.17 -39.38
N ALA A 21 12.78 -2.07 -38.77
CA ALA A 21 12.29 -2.91 -37.70
C ALA A 21 11.62 -1.98 -36.69
N PRO A 22 10.37 -2.25 -36.27
CA PRO A 22 9.68 -1.39 -35.32
C PRO A 22 10.59 -1.19 -34.14
N GLU A 23 11.02 0.06 -33.95
CA GLU A 23 11.82 0.51 -32.84
C GLU A 23 11.18 -0.08 -31.60
N ALA A 24 11.86 -1.08 -31.02
CA ALA A 24 11.33 -1.84 -29.92
C ALA A 24 11.09 -0.82 -28.81
N LEU A 25 9.82 -0.50 -28.60
CA LEU A 25 9.36 0.40 -27.57
C LEU A 25 9.95 -0.16 -26.28
N GLU A 26 11.02 0.45 -25.78
CA GLU A 26 11.65 0.09 -24.52
C GLU A 26 10.59 0.32 -23.46
N VAL A 27 9.79 -0.71 -23.17
CA VAL A 27 8.84 -0.70 -22.07
C VAL A 27 9.74 -0.63 -20.82
N PRO A 28 9.76 0.50 -20.10
CA PRO A 28 10.64 0.63 -18.94
C PRO A 28 10.28 -0.48 -17.97
N GLU A 29 11.22 -1.39 -17.71
CA GLU A 29 11.00 -2.57 -16.89
C GLU A 29 10.39 -2.18 -15.53
N GLY A 30 9.10 -2.50 -15.36
CA GLY A 30 8.48 -3.05 -14.15
C GLY A 30 8.60 -2.31 -12.82
N ARG A 31 9.19 -1.11 -12.76
CA ARG A 31 9.36 -0.40 -11.49
C ARG A 31 8.10 0.43 -11.20
N LEU A 32 7.18 -0.19 -10.45
CA LEU A 32 6.04 0.53 -9.87
C LEU A 32 6.52 1.86 -9.25
N PRO A 33 5.85 2.99 -9.52
CA PRO A 33 6.27 4.28 -8.99
C PRO A 33 6.39 4.22 -7.47
N ARG A 34 7.62 4.34 -6.95
CA ARG A 34 7.85 4.40 -5.49
C ARG A 34 7.42 5.76 -5.01
N ARG A 35 6.31 5.82 -4.27
CA ARG A 35 5.83 7.07 -3.67
C ARG A 35 6.64 7.41 -2.42
N PRO A 36 7.10 8.67 -2.24
CA PRO A 36 7.86 9.07 -1.07
C PRO A 36 7.07 8.89 0.24
N LEU A 37 7.74 8.34 1.25
CA LEU A 37 7.18 8.11 2.59
C LEU A 37 6.87 9.41 3.36
N GLY A 38 7.47 10.52 2.94
CA GLY A 38 7.25 11.84 3.52
C GLY A 38 6.00 12.57 3.00
N GLU A 39 5.29 12.02 2.00
CA GLU A 39 4.09 12.62 1.43
C GLU A 39 3.04 12.91 2.50
N ARG A 40 2.32 14.03 2.33
CA ARG A 40 1.21 14.39 3.21
C ARG A 40 -0.04 13.58 2.86
N ILE A 41 -0.72 13.08 3.88
CA ILE A 41 -2.00 12.38 3.77
C ILE A 41 -3.16 13.30 4.15
N ASP A 42 -4.35 13.00 3.65
CA ASP A 42 -5.57 13.70 4.03
C ASP A 42 -5.85 13.57 5.54
N VAL A 43 -6.30 14.66 6.17
CA VAL A 43 -6.53 14.68 7.63
C VAL A 43 -7.68 13.77 8.03
N ARG A 44 -8.74 13.65 7.22
CA ARG A 44 -9.87 12.76 7.50
C ARG A 44 -9.45 11.30 7.42
N VAL A 45 -8.58 10.97 6.47
CA VAL A 45 -7.97 9.64 6.37
C VAL A 45 -7.11 9.35 7.59
N ALA A 46 -6.26 10.29 8.00
CA ALA A 46 -5.42 10.14 9.19
C ALA A 46 -6.24 9.90 10.46
N VAL A 47 -7.28 10.72 10.67
CA VAL A 47 -8.21 10.59 11.80
C VAL A 47 -8.99 9.27 11.73
N GLY A 48 -9.52 8.91 10.56
CA GLY A 48 -10.30 7.68 10.38
C GLY A 48 -9.49 6.42 10.70
N ILE A 49 -8.25 6.34 10.20
CA ILE A 49 -7.34 5.23 10.53
C ILE A 49 -6.95 5.24 12.00
N GLY A 50 -6.64 6.40 12.57
CA GLY A 50 -6.30 6.53 13.98
C GLY A 50 -7.43 6.08 14.90
N VAL A 51 -8.67 6.50 14.62
CA VAL A 51 -9.87 6.09 15.37
C VAL A 51 -10.12 4.59 15.20
N ALA A 52 -10.02 4.05 13.98
CA ALA A 52 -10.19 2.62 13.75
C ALA A 52 -9.21 1.78 14.60
N TRP A 53 -7.96 2.23 14.71
CA TRP A 53 -6.93 1.60 15.56
C TRP A 53 -7.18 1.72 17.06
N LEU A 54 -7.95 2.70 17.52
CA LEU A 54 -8.33 2.83 18.92
C LEU A 54 -9.59 2.03 19.26
N VAL A 55 -10.41 1.69 18.27
CA VAL A 55 -11.73 1.06 18.50
C VAL A 55 -11.69 -0.44 18.20
N LEU A 56 -11.18 -0.84 17.03
CA LEU A 56 -11.25 -2.23 16.58
C LEU A 56 -10.42 -3.19 17.44
N PRO A 57 -9.21 -2.84 17.92
CA PRO A 57 -8.45 -3.71 18.81
C PRO A 57 -9.12 -3.88 20.18
N GLU A 58 -9.77 -2.83 20.69
CA GLU A 58 -10.50 -2.89 21.96
C GLU A 58 -11.74 -3.80 21.86
N ILE A 59 -12.45 -3.73 20.72
CA ILE A 59 -13.55 -4.68 20.44
C ILE A 59 -13.02 -6.11 20.40
N ALA A 60 -11.89 -6.35 19.72
CA ALA A 60 -11.29 -7.68 19.65
C ALA A 60 -10.88 -8.20 21.04
N ALA A 61 -10.22 -7.36 21.85
CA ALA A 61 -9.80 -7.69 23.20
C ALA A 61 -10.99 -7.97 24.13
N ALA A 62 -12.09 -7.21 24.01
CA ALA A 62 -13.30 -7.43 24.81
C ALA A 62 -14.01 -8.76 24.50
N LEU A 63 -13.81 -9.31 23.30
CA LEU A 63 -14.37 -10.60 22.89
C LEU A 63 -13.44 -11.78 23.24
N GLU A 64 -12.18 -11.50 23.53
CA GLU A 64 -11.15 -12.50 23.76
C GLU A 64 -11.41 -13.29 25.06
N PRO A 65 -11.44 -14.64 25.01
CA PRO A 65 -11.59 -15.44 26.21
C PRO A 65 -10.32 -15.39 27.04
N THR A 66 -10.43 -15.63 28.34
CA THR A 66 -9.28 -15.71 29.24
C THR A 66 -8.25 -16.73 28.75
N ALA A 67 -6.99 -16.33 28.74
CA ALA A 67 -5.87 -17.20 28.41
C ALA A 67 -5.79 -18.40 29.36
N ARG A 68 -5.39 -19.55 28.83
CA ARG A 68 -5.27 -20.79 29.63
C ARG A 68 -4.00 -20.85 30.45
N HIS A 69 -2.93 -20.24 29.96
CA HIS A 69 -1.59 -20.23 30.55
C HIS A 69 -0.94 -18.87 30.32
N ALA A 70 0.21 -18.64 30.96
CA ALA A 70 0.98 -17.41 30.76
C ALA A 70 1.38 -17.18 29.29
N ASP A 71 1.57 -15.91 28.93
CA ASP A 71 1.96 -15.52 27.59
C ASP A 71 3.32 -16.13 27.24
N PRO A 72 3.45 -16.72 26.04
CA PRO A 72 4.74 -17.19 25.60
C PRO A 72 5.69 -16.01 25.35
N SER A 73 6.98 -16.17 25.63
CA SER A 73 7.97 -15.07 25.55
C SER A 73 8.06 -14.41 24.18
N TRP A 74 7.82 -15.15 23.10
CA TRP A 74 7.77 -14.60 21.75
C TRP A 74 6.60 -13.61 21.58
N ALA A 75 5.46 -13.86 22.23
CA ALA A 75 4.29 -12.98 22.17
C ALA A 75 4.57 -11.68 22.92
N VAL A 76 5.24 -11.76 24.06
CA VAL A 76 5.70 -10.58 24.81
C VAL A 76 6.62 -9.70 23.96
N ALA A 77 7.62 -10.31 23.30
CA ALA A 77 8.55 -9.57 22.44
C ALA A 77 7.83 -8.88 21.26
N LEU A 78 6.92 -9.60 20.59
CA LEU A 78 6.11 -9.04 19.51
C LEU A 78 5.12 -7.98 20.02
N GLY A 79 4.63 -8.07 21.26
CA GLY A 79 3.80 -7.06 21.90
C GLY A 79 4.54 -5.73 22.07
N TYR A 80 5.81 -5.76 22.48
CA TYR A 80 6.65 -4.56 22.46
C TYR A 80 6.85 -4.01 21.05
N GLY A 81 7.07 -4.88 20.06
CA GLY A 81 7.14 -4.48 18.66
C GLY A 81 5.86 -3.80 18.17
N MET A 82 4.70 -4.32 18.55
CA MET A 82 3.40 -3.73 18.26
C MET A 82 3.27 -2.33 18.90
N ASN A 83 3.69 -2.16 20.15
CA ASN A 83 3.66 -0.85 20.81
C ASN A 83 4.51 0.18 20.07
N VAL A 84 5.69 -0.20 19.59
CA VAL A 84 6.55 0.68 18.78
C VAL A 84 5.87 1.01 17.45
N LEU A 85 5.28 0.03 16.77
CA LEU A 85 4.53 0.25 15.52
C LEU A 85 3.32 1.16 15.73
N PHE A 86 2.60 0.98 16.83
CA PHE A 86 1.43 1.78 17.18
C PHE A 86 1.83 3.22 17.48
N LEU A 87 2.84 3.45 18.30
CA LEU A 87 3.36 4.80 18.56
C LEU A 87 3.90 5.46 17.29
N GLY A 88 4.67 4.71 16.49
CA GLY A 88 5.17 5.18 15.20
C GLY A 88 4.02 5.58 14.28
N MET A 89 3.02 4.71 14.13
CA MET A 89 1.80 5.01 13.39
C MET A 89 1.14 6.29 13.89
N LEU A 90 0.88 6.43 15.20
CA LEU A 90 0.24 7.62 15.77
C LEU A 90 1.01 8.89 15.45
N VAL A 91 2.34 8.88 15.61
CA VAL A 91 3.21 10.01 15.26
C VAL A 91 3.13 10.31 13.77
N GLY A 92 3.16 9.29 12.91
CA GLY A 92 3.03 9.44 11.47
C GLY A 92 1.68 10.02 11.06
N LEU A 93 0.58 9.55 11.66
CA LEU A 93 -0.77 10.06 11.39
C LEU A 93 -0.95 11.48 11.91
N ALA A 94 -0.46 11.80 13.11
CA ALA A 94 -0.52 13.13 13.71
C ALA A 94 0.28 14.16 12.90
N THR A 95 1.46 13.77 12.39
CA THR A 95 2.26 14.58 11.46
C THR A 95 1.78 14.50 10.01
N ARG A 96 0.68 13.76 9.77
CA ARG A 96 0.06 13.52 8.45
C ARG A 96 1.03 13.00 7.41
N ARG A 97 1.94 12.11 7.77
CA ARG A 97 2.93 11.51 6.88
C ARG A 97 2.51 10.11 6.43
N ARG A 98 2.77 9.80 5.15
CA ARG A 98 2.47 8.51 4.53
C ARG A 98 3.11 7.32 5.25
N TRP A 99 4.29 7.49 5.85
CA TRP A 99 4.91 6.43 6.65
C TRP A 99 4.06 5.99 7.85
N GLY A 100 3.18 6.86 8.39
CA GLY A 100 2.20 6.49 9.42
C GLY A 100 1.20 5.44 8.94
N LEU A 101 0.75 5.54 7.67
CA LEU A 101 -0.11 4.53 7.06
C LEU A 101 0.63 3.21 6.78
N VAL A 102 1.93 3.28 6.49
CA VAL A 102 2.77 2.08 6.34
C VAL A 102 2.93 1.39 7.70
N ALA A 103 3.23 2.15 8.76
CA ALA A 103 3.29 1.62 10.12
C ALA A 103 1.94 1.00 10.55
N SER A 104 0.82 1.64 10.22
CA SER A 104 -0.53 1.08 10.39
C SER A 104 -0.68 -0.27 9.69
N LEU A 105 -0.30 -0.39 8.43
CA LEU A 105 -0.41 -1.66 7.70
C LEU A 105 0.47 -2.75 8.31
N VAL A 106 1.72 -2.43 8.67
CA VAL A 106 2.64 -3.38 9.30
C VAL A 106 2.09 -3.84 10.66
N GLY A 107 1.62 -2.91 11.50
CA GLY A 107 0.95 -3.24 12.75
C GLY A 107 -0.25 -4.15 12.54
N ALA A 108 -1.10 -3.85 11.57
CA ALA A 108 -2.29 -4.66 11.30
C ALA A 108 -1.92 -6.09 10.87
N MET A 109 -0.90 -6.25 10.03
CA MET A 109 -0.40 -7.58 9.63
C MET A 109 0.18 -8.36 10.81
N VAL A 110 0.94 -7.70 11.70
CA VAL A 110 1.45 -8.34 12.94
C VAL A 110 0.28 -8.76 13.82
N MET A 111 -0.78 -7.96 13.93
CA MET A 111 -1.95 -8.30 14.74
C MET A 111 -2.74 -9.46 14.15
N THR A 112 -2.84 -9.54 12.82
CA THR A 112 -3.42 -10.69 12.13
C THR A 112 -2.60 -11.95 12.42
N ALA A 113 -1.27 -11.88 12.38
CA ALA A 113 -0.40 -13.00 12.72
C ALA A 113 -0.62 -13.47 14.18
N PHE A 114 -0.75 -12.54 15.12
CA PHE A 114 -1.12 -12.85 16.50
C PHE A 114 -2.48 -13.54 16.62
N SER A 115 -3.50 -13.01 15.93
CA SER A 115 -4.86 -13.57 15.95
C SER A 115 -4.90 -15.03 15.45
N VAL A 116 -3.94 -15.45 14.62
CA VAL A 116 -3.75 -16.84 14.21
C VAL A 116 -2.90 -17.62 15.20
N ALA A 117 -1.76 -17.07 15.62
CA ALA A 117 -0.78 -17.73 16.48
C ALA A 117 -1.32 -18.06 17.89
N CYS A 118 -2.13 -17.18 18.46
CA CYS A 118 -2.68 -17.34 19.81
C CYS A 118 -3.55 -18.61 19.96
N PRO A 119 -4.59 -18.84 19.15
CA PRO A 119 -5.38 -20.06 19.28
C PRO A 119 -4.68 -21.30 18.70
N THR A 120 -3.81 -21.18 17.69
CA THR A 120 -3.04 -22.32 17.14
C THR A 120 -2.04 -22.88 18.13
N SER A 121 -1.45 -22.04 19.00
CA SER A 121 -0.58 -22.48 20.09
C SER A 121 -1.33 -23.05 21.29
N GLY A 122 -2.67 -23.01 21.28
CA GLY A 122 -3.52 -23.46 22.38
C GLY A 122 -3.65 -22.46 23.54
N HIS A 123 -3.12 -21.25 23.38
CA HIS A 123 -3.16 -20.19 24.40
C HIS A 123 -4.60 -19.70 24.64
N HIS A 124 -5.38 -19.57 23.55
CA HIS A 124 -6.84 -19.36 23.60
C HIS A 124 -7.58 -20.51 22.93
N ALA A 125 -8.83 -20.73 23.34
CA ALA A 125 -9.71 -21.69 22.68
C ALA A 125 -10.25 -21.11 21.37
N TRP A 126 -10.38 -21.90 20.31
CA TRP A 126 -11.09 -21.49 19.10
C TRP A 126 -12.58 -21.21 19.38
N GLY A 127 -13.17 -20.24 18.67
CA GLY A 127 -14.58 -19.92 18.82
C GLY A 127 -15.04 -18.72 17.97
N LEU A 128 -16.28 -18.28 18.20
CA LEU A 128 -16.87 -17.16 17.46
C LEU A 128 -16.13 -15.83 17.68
N TRP A 129 -15.55 -15.64 18.87
CA TRP A 129 -14.71 -14.49 19.19
C TRP A 129 -13.55 -14.31 18.19
N TRP A 130 -12.94 -15.41 17.73
CA TRP A 130 -11.84 -15.37 16.77
C TRP A 130 -12.30 -14.84 15.41
N VAL A 131 -13.50 -15.22 14.96
CA VAL A 131 -14.07 -14.72 13.71
C VAL A 131 -14.28 -13.20 13.79
N ALA A 132 -14.78 -12.72 14.93
CA ALA A 132 -14.97 -11.29 15.17
C ALA A 132 -13.64 -10.53 15.28
N GLN A 133 -12.64 -11.09 15.97
CA GLN A 133 -11.28 -10.54 16.02
C GLN A 133 -10.67 -10.47 14.62
N MET A 134 -10.78 -11.54 13.83
CA MET A 134 -10.33 -11.57 12.44
C MET A 134 -11.02 -10.50 11.59
N ALA A 135 -12.32 -10.32 11.74
CA ALA A 135 -13.04 -9.24 11.04
C ALA A 135 -12.48 -7.85 11.41
N CYS A 136 -12.20 -7.61 12.69
CA CYS A 136 -11.63 -6.35 13.18
C CYS A 136 -10.23 -6.09 12.59
N VAL A 137 -9.31 -7.06 12.67
CA VAL A 137 -7.94 -6.87 12.16
C VAL A 137 -7.90 -6.80 10.63
N MET A 138 -8.75 -7.56 9.93
CA MET A 138 -8.83 -7.49 8.47
C MET A 138 -9.42 -6.16 7.99
N ALA A 139 -10.33 -5.55 8.76
CA ALA A 139 -10.79 -4.19 8.49
C ALA A 139 -9.64 -3.17 8.62
N LEU A 140 -8.74 -3.32 9.60
CA LEU A 140 -7.53 -2.47 9.72
C LEU A 140 -6.58 -2.67 8.53
N VAL A 141 -6.35 -3.92 8.11
CA VAL A 141 -5.53 -4.22 6.92
C VAL A 141 -6.15 -3.57 5.68
N ALA A 142 -7.42 -3.82 5.42
CA ALA A 142 -8.13 -3.29 4.26
C ALA A 142 -8.16 -1.76 4.27
N GLY A 143 -8.46 -1.14 5.41
CA GLY A 143 -8.45 0.31 5.59
C GLY A 143 -7.07 0.93 5.33
N SER A 144 -6.01 0.30 5.85
CA SER A 144 -4.63 0.76 5.63
C SER A 144 -4.22 0.65 4.15
N VAL A 145 -4.53 -0.48 3.49
CA VAL A 145 -4.26 -0.68 2.06
C VAL A 145 -5.04 0.33 1.22
N TRP A 146 -6.32 0.54 1.52
CA TRP A 146 -7.15 1.53 0.83
C TRP A 146 -6.59 2.95 1.00
N ALA A 147 -6.25 3.34 2.23
CA ALA A 147 -5.67 4.65 2.53
C ALA A 147 -4.33 4.88 1.79
N LEU A 148 -3.48 3.86 1.68
CA LEU A 148 -2.22 3.94 0.93
C LEU A 148 -2.41 4.12 -0.59
N ARG A 149 -3.56 3.69 -1.13
CA ARG A 149 -3.88 3.84 -2.56
C ARG A 149 -4.40 5.24 -2.91
N LEU A 150 -4.88 5.99 -1.92
CA LEU A 150 -5.37 7.35 -2.14
C LEU A 150 -4.26 8.28 -2.68
N PRO A 151 -4.62 9.26 -3.53
CA PRO A 151 -3.67 10.26 -4.01
C PRO A 151 -3.19 11.14 -2.84
N PRO A 152 -1.94 11.65 -2.89
CA PRO A 152 -1.45 12.61 -1.91
C PRO A 152 -2.25 13.92 -2.00
N VAL A 153 -2.36 14.63 -0.87
CA VAL A 153 -2.96 15.96 -0.87
C VAL A 153 -1.96 16.92 -1.50
N ALA A 154 -2.33 17.56 -2.61
CA ALA A 154 -1.53 18.63 -3.20
C ALA A 154 -1.33 19.72 -2.14
N GLU A 155 -0.09 20.14 -1.93
CA GLU A 155 0.15 21.37 -1.20
C GLU A 155 -0.45 22.46 -2.08
N THR A 156 -1.64 22.96 -1.72
CA THR A 156 -2.14 24.20 -2.30
C THR A 156 -1.04 25.22 -2.07
N GLU A 157 -0.37 25.63 -3.16
CA GLU A 157 0.50 26.78 -3.16
C GLU A 157 -0.20 27.84 -2.34
N VAL A 158 0.40 28.18 -1.20
CA VAL A 158 0.01 29.35 -0.44
C VAL A 158 0.19 30.50 -1.42
N GLU A 159 -0.90 30.92 -2.05
CA GLU A 159 -0.92 32.02 -3.00
C GLU A 159 -0.26 33.19 -2.28
N ALA A 160 0.98 33.48 -2.70
CA ALA A 160 1.76 34.56 -2.12
C ALA A 160 0.88 35.82 -2.17
N PRO A 161 0.78 36.60 -1.09
CA PRO A 161 -0.02 37.81 -1.12
C PRO A 161 0.47 38.66 -2.29
N ARG A 162 -0.39 38.86 -3.30
CA ARG A 162 -0.10 39.78 -4.40
C ARG A 162 0.17 41.13 -3.74
N ALA A 163 1.42 41.55 -3.75
CA ALA A 163 1.80 42.89 -3.33
C ALA A 163 0.97 43.87 -4.17
N ALA A 164 0.15 44.66 -3.47
CA ALA A 164 -0.60 45.77 -4.04
C ALA A 164 0.28 47.01 -4.14
#